data_AF-A0A956CYG1-F1
#
_entry.id   AF-A0A956CYG1-F1
#
_cell.length_a   1.000
_cell.length_b   1.000
_cell.length_c   1.000
_cell.angle_alpha   90.00
_cell.angle_beta   90.00
_cell.angle_gamma   90.00
#
_symmetry.space_group_name_H-M   'P 1'
#
loop_
_entity.id
_entity.type
_entity.pdbx_description
1 polymer ?
#
loop_
_entity_poly.entity_id
_entity_poly.type
_entity_poly.pdbx_seq_one_letter_code
_entity_poly.pdbx_strand_id
1 'polypeptide(L)'
;LPEDGKADEALPAEFSLMEYMSPVRSQGSRGTCTIFATVALMEALYIREGTLANPDFSEQFLQWSVKSEVGAFTQTAGSNPNSNLQAINRFGIVEESLWPYDNYQWSSSNDAACTGEMQPTRCYTNGEPPAAAMSGMRWHLPRGRWINPSVRSLQGHMISTRTPVVVSGDFFYQAWNHGRSTLTTNSDYKRHGYVLAPNAEDIADSSGARRAGHGFLLLGWNDTLAVPRVDGEGNQIIGADGMPEMETGFFLFKNSWGTGSFGIENPAGAGYGWISYRYVTEHLTAYVAGLPEVMLTEVCNDAADNDRDGLTDCDDPDCATDRACVDPGDNLVNDTDFPIPDNDTTGVSSFIEVTEPGQISSLAVTVDITHTYRGDLTVYLVRGGERVTLFDRQGGSADDLQETFTVSDFNGTDAVGTYELVVVDNANQDTGTLNLWSLDITRCDTDCGGTATTRTFDGEMGVAIPDGAALESTIHVTDGGEIQSLQAEVEITHSFPYELTIRLRHEGGREFVLLTEDSSSETGISRTFDVSGFVGDDIAGDWTLTVADGATGDTGTLVSWRLRASTR
;
A
#
# COMPACT_ATOMS: atom_id res chain seq x y z
N LEU A 1 -5.89 -6.83 -28.17
CA LEU A 1 -5.70 -5.66 -29.05
C LEU A 1 -4.50 -5.94 -29.96
N PRO A 2 -4.53 -5.55 -31.25
CA PRO A 2 -3.38 -5.71 -32.14
C PRO A 2 -2.36 -4.59 -31.86
N GLU A 3 -1.22 -4.96 -31.28
CA GLU A 3 -0.02 -4.16 -31.00
C GLU A 3 -0.18 -2.94 -30.07
N ASP A 4 0.50 -2.96 -28.91
CA ASP A 4 0.60 -1.83 -27.96
C ASP A 4 1.67 -0.80 -28.39
N GLY A 5 1.76 -0.48 -29.68
CA GLY A 5 2.73 0.47 -30.24
C GLY A 5 2.37 0.90 -31.67
N LYS A 6 2.94 2.00 -32.16
CA LYS A 6 2.74 2.39 -33.56
C LYS A 6 3.60 1.51 -34.48
N ALA A 7 3.01 0.97 -35.54
CA ALA A 7 3.67 0.04 -36.47
C ALA A 7 4.89 0.63 -37.22
N ASP A 8 5.15 1.93 -37.09
CA ASP A 8 6.25 2.69 -37.68
C ASP A 8 7.27 3.25 -36.67
N GLU A 9 7.10 2.98 -35.36
CA GLU A 9 8.05 3.44 -34.33
C GLU A 9 9.38 2.68 -34.40
N ALA A 10 10.49 3.42 -34.47
CA ALA A 10 11.85 2.88 -34.44
C ALA A 10 12.30 2.73 -32.98
N LEU A 11 12.33 1.50 -32.49
CA LEU A 11 12.74 1.16 -31.13
C LEU A 11 14.27 1.06 -31.03
N PRO A 12 14.88 1.35 -29.87
CA PRO A 12 16.31 1.17 -29.68
C PRO A 12 16.70 -0.31 -29.70
N ALA A 13 17.93 -0.60 -30.12
CA ALA A 13 18.46 -1.96 -30.18
C ALA A 13 18.66 -2.60 -28.78
N GLU A 14 18.81 -1.77 -27.75
CA GLU A 14 18.93 -2.20 -26.36
C GLU A 14 18.10 -1.26 -25.47
N PHE A 15 17.47 -1.83 -24.44
CA PHE A 15 16.68 -1.09 -23.47
C PHE A 15 16.61 -1.85 -22.15
N SER A 16 16.49 -1.13 -21.04
CA SER A 16 16.40 -1.73 -19.71
C SER A 16 15.65 -0.82 -18.73
N LEU A 17 14.86 -1.44 -17.85
CA LEU A 17 14.18 -0.85 -16.70
C LEU A 17 14.86 -1.23 -15.38
N MET A 18 16.17 -1.52 -15.39
CA MET A 18 16.91 -1.91 -14.19
C MET A 18 16.82 -0.90 -13.04
N GLU A 19 16.60 0.38 -13.35
CA GLU A 19 16.41 1.45 -12.37
C GLU A 19 15.18 1.25 -11.46
N TYR A 20 14.21 0.45 -11.88
CA TYR A 20 12.99 0.17 -11.10
C TYR A 20 13.02 -1.22 -10.45
N MET A 21 14.14 -1.95 -10.49
CA MET A 21 14.18 -3.32 -9.98
C MET A 21 14.59 -3.37 -8.51
N SER A 22 13.69 -3.89 -7.67
CA SER A 22 14.00 -4.33 -6.30
C SER A 22 15.03 -5.49 -6.30
N PRO A 23 15.62 -5.86 -5.15
CA PRO A 23 16.54 -6.99 -5.05
C PRO A 23 15.97 -8.33 -5.57
N VAL A 24 16.85 -9.21 -6.04
CA VAL A 24 16.47 -10.58 -6.46
C VAL A 24 16.10 -11.42 -5.23
N ARG A 25 14.88 -11.96 -5.22
CA ARG A 25 14.37 -12.86 -4.18
C ARG A 25 14.52 -14.34 -4.57
N SER A 26 14.24 -15.23 -3.62
CA SER A 26 14.34 -16.68 -3.80
C SER A 26 13.05 -17.35 -3.35
N GLN A 27 12.36 -18.01 -4.29
CA GLN A 27 11.18 -18.83 -4.01
C GLN A 27 11.49 -20.13 -3.24
N GLY A 28 12.78 -20.42 -3.04
CA GLY A 28 13.23 -21.63 -2.36
C GLY A 28 12.79 -22.89 -3.11
N SER A 29 12.21 -23.82 -2.36
CA SER A 29 11.79 -25.13 -2.88
C SER A 29 10.31 -25.20 -3.27
N ARG A 30 9.62 -24.05 -3.29
CA ARG A 30 8.18 -23.95 -3.51
C ARG A 30 7.84 -23.59 -4.96
N GLY A 31 6.68 -24.05 -5.42
CA GLY A 31 6.18 -23.77 -6.78
C GLY A 31 5.50 -22.40 -6.92
N THR A 32 6.13 -21.33 -6.45
CA THR A 32 5.55 -19.98 -6.29
C THR A 32 6.12 -18.95 -7.27
N CYS A 33 6.78 -19.37 -8.35
CA CYS A 33 7.47 -18.47 -9.28
C CYS A 33 6.59 -17.33 -9.83
N THR A 34 5.33 -17.62 -10.17
CA THR A 34 4.40 -16.60 -10.67
C THR A 34 4.00 -15.60 -9.58
N ILE A 35 3.97 -15.99 -8.30
CA ILE A 35 3.76 -15.08 -7.17
C ILE A 35 4.93 -14.09 -7.10
N PHE A 36 6.16 -14.60 -7.03
CA PHE A 36 7.38 -13.77 -7.02
C PHE A 36 7.48 -12.85 -8.23
N ALA A 37 7.16 -13.36 -9.42
CA ALA A 37 7.19 -12.55 -10.63
C ALA A 37 6.14 -11.41 -10.61
N THR A 38 4.99 -11.64 -9.97
CA THR A 38 3.94 -10.62 -9.84
C THR A 38 4.25 -9.62 -8.73
N VAL A 39 4.84 -10.06 -7.61
CA VAL A 39 5.34 -9.16 -6.56
C VAL A 39 6.48 -8.29 -7.10
N ALA A 40 7.42 -8.87 -7.86
CA ALA A 40 8.47 -8.10 -8.50
C ALA A 40 7.93 -7.06 -9.51
N LEU A 41 6.84 -7.37 -10.22
CA LEU A 41 6.12 -6.38 -11.03
C LEU A 41 5.57 -5.26 -10.15
N MET A 42 4.88 -5.60 -9.06
CA MET A 42 4.30 -4.63 -8.14
C MET A 42 5.36 -3.71 -7.54
N GLU A 43 6.44 -4.26 -6.98
CA GLU A 43 7.57 -3.50 -6.46
C GLU A 43 8.13 -2.52 -7.50
N ALA A 44 8.33 -2.98 -8.73
CA ALA A 44 8.81 -2.12 -9.81
C ALA A 44 7.84 -1.00 -10.19
N LEU A 45 6.53 -1.25 -10.08
CA LEU A 45 5.51 -0.24 -10.33
C LEU A 45 5.47 0.82 -9.23
N TYR A 46 5.66 0.45 -7.96
CA TYR A 46 5.76 1.40 -6.84
C TYR A 46 7.06 2.23 -6.88
N ILE A 47 8.20 1.61 -7.20
CA ILE A 47 9.47 2.35 -7.37
C ILE A 47 9.35 3.35 -8.52
N ARG A 48 8.68 2.95 -9.61
CA ARG A 48 8.48 3.83 -10.76
C ARG A 48 7.51 4.97 -10.49
N GLU A 49 6.44 4.69 -9.76
CA GLU A 49 5.43 5.67 -9.42
C GLU A 49 6.01 6.73 -8.47
N GLY A 50 6.78 6.31 -7.48
CA GLY A 50 7.56 7.20 -6.61
C GLY A 50 7.30 6.98 -5.12
N THR A 51 6.14 6.46 -4.73
CA THR A 51 5.72 6.34 -3.32
C THR A 51 6.68 5.46 -2.49
N LEU A 52 7.23 4.38 -3.05
CA LEU A 52 8.13 3.51 -2.29
C LEU A 52 9.46 3.36 -3.00
N ALA A 53 10.52 3.91 -2.40
CA ALA A 53 11.89 3.75 -2.88
C ALA A 53 12.41 2.31 -2.68
N ASN A 54 11.98 1.62 -1.63
CA ASN A 54 12.45 0.26 -1.28
C ASN A 54 11.28 -0.66 -0.86
N PRO A 55 10.31 -0.95 -1.75
CA PRO A 55 9.20 -1.83 -1.41
C PRO A 55 9.70 -3.26 -1.14
N ASP A 56 9.08 -3.90 -0.15
CA ASP A 56 9.29 -5.31 0.20
C ASP A 56 7.93 -5.92 0.54
N PHE A 57 7.23 -6.43 -0.48
CA PHE A 57 5.86 -6.94 -0.30
C PHE A 57 5.84 -8.46 -0.09
N SER A 58 4.87 -8.93 0.68
CA SER A 58 4.79 -10.33 1.09
C SER A 58 4.31 -11.26 -0.03
N GLU A 59 5.22 -12.07 -0.59
CA GLU A 59 4.83 -13.17 -1.47
C GLU A 59 3.98 -14.21 -0.72
N GLN A 60 4.18 -14.34 0.59
CA GLN A 60 3.46 -15.29 1.43
C GLN A 60 1.98 -14.91 1.55
N PHE A 61 1.70 -13.62 1.72
CA PHE A 61 0.33 -13.11 1.75
C PHE A 61 -0.34 -13.25 0.38
N LEU A 62 0.35 -12.90 -0.71
CA LEU A 62 -0.20 -13.05 -2.06
C LEU A 62 -0.52 -14.51 -2.38
N GLN A 63 0.36 -15.45 -2.02
CA GLN A 63 0.14 -16.88 -2.19
C GLN A 63 -1.12 -17.37 -1.45
N TRP A 64 -1.38 -16.82 -0.26
CA TRP A 64 -2.60 -17.11 0.49
C TRP A 64 -3.82 -16.47 -0.16
N SER A 65 -3.79 -15.17 -0.46
CA SER A 65 -4.92 -14.41 -1.02
C SER A 65 -5.44 -15.04 -2.32
N VAL A 66 -4.53 -15.43 -3.22
CA VAL A 66 -4.89 -16.11 -4.49
C VAL A 66 -5.67 -17.41 -4.26
N LYS A 67 -5.36 -18.14 -3.18
CA LYS A 67 -5.98 -19.45 -2.91
C LYS A 67 -7.23 -19.33 -2.04
N SER A 68 -7.19 -18.45 -1.05
CA SER A 68 -8.22 -18.35 -0.03
C SER A 68 -9.29 -17.32 -0.39
N GLU A 69 -8.90 -16.16 -0.91
CA GLU A 69 -9.82 -15.05 -1.20
C GLU A 69 -10.29 -15.06 -2.65
N VAL A 70 -9.37 -15.27 -3.61
CA VAL A 70 -9.75 -15.46 -5.03
C VAL A 70 -10.31 -16.86 -5.27
N GLY A 71 -9.91 -17.87 -4.48
CA GLY A 71 -10.36 -19.25 -4.64
C GLY A 71 -9.71 -19.99 -5.81
N ALA A 72 -8.56 -19.52 -6.30
CA ALA A 72 -7.86 -20.09 -7.45
C ALA A 72 -6.68 -21.00 -7.04
N PHE A 73 -6.43 -22.07 -7.81
CA PHE A 73 -5.30 -22.99 -7.56
C PHE A 73 -5.23 -23.57 -6.14
N THR A 74 -6.37 -23.78 -5.50
CA THR A 74 -6.50 -24.21 -4.08
C THR A 74 -5.81 -25.52 -3.75
N GLN A 75 -5.61 -26.38 -4.75
CA GLN A 75 -5.02 -27.72 -4.59
C GLN A 75 -3.61 -27.86 -5.17
N THR A 76 -2.93 -26.75 -5.47
CA THR A 76 -1.55 -26.79 -6.00
C THR A 76 -0.71 -25.67 -5.40
N ALA A 77 0.62 -25.81 -5.40
CA ALA A 77 1.52 -24.72 -5.00
C ALA A 77 1.55 -23.56 -6.02
N GLY A 78 1.27 -23.85 -7.29
CA GLY A 78 1.32 -22.89 -8.39
C GLY A 78 0.18 -21.86 -8.39
N SER A 79 0.31 -20.89 -9.28
CA SER A 79 -0.71 -19.90 -9.63
C SER A 79 -0.43 -19.34 -11.03
N ASN A 80 -1.11 -18.27 -11.45
CA ASN A 80 -0.82 -17.58 -12.70
C ASN A 80 -0.89 -16.05 -12.52
N PRO A 81 -0.28 -15.25 -13.42
CA PRO A 81 -0.28 -13.79 -13.29
C PRO A 81 -1.67 -13.17 -13.25
N ASN A 82 -2.66 -13.75 -13.95
CA ASN A 82 -4.03 -13.24 -13.97
C ASN A 82 -4.68 -13.29 -12.57
N SER A 83 -4.65 -14.45 -11.90
CA SER A 83 -5.20 -14.61 -10.56
C SER A 83 -4.39 -13.84 -9.52
N ASN A 84 -3.07 -13.71 -9.72
CA ASN A 84 -2.22 -12.94 -8.82
C ASN A 84 -2.52 -11.44 -8.90
N LEU A 85 -2.62 -10.88 -10.11
CA LEU A 85 -3.01 -9.47 -10.31
C LEU A 85 -4.46 -9.22 -9.87
N GLN A 86 -5.35 -10.19 -10.01
CA GLN A 86 -6.71 -10.11 -9.47
C GLN A 86 -6.71 -10.05 -7.93
N ALA A 87 -5.86 -10.84 -7.26
CA ALA A 87 -5.73 -10.81 -5.82
C ALA A 87 -5.20 -9.45 -5.33
N ILE A 88 -4.09 -8.97 -5.93
CA ILE A 88 -3.52 -7.66 -5.61
C ILE A 88 -4.55 -6.53 -5.84
N ASN A 89 -5.28 -6.57 -6.95
CA ASN A 89 -6.26 -5.53 -7.25
C ASN A 89 -7.43 -5.53 -6.24
N ARG A 90 -7.99 -6.71 -5.92
CA ARG A 90 -9.21 -6.81 -5.11
C ARG A 90 -8.96 -6.73 -3.60
N PHE A 91 -7.86 -7.32 -3.14
CA PHE A 91 -7.60 -7.52 -1.70
C PHE A 91 -6.32 -6.83 -1.23
N GLY A 92 -5.46 -6.44 -2.17
CA GLY A 92 -4.15 -5.90 -1.88
C GLY A 92 -3.23 -6.94 -1.25
N ILE A 93 -1.99 -6.52 -0.97
CA ILE A 93 -1.03 -7.33 -0.22
C ILE A 93 -0.38 -6.46 0.87
N VAL A 94 0.19 -7.12 1.88
CA VAL A 94 0.96 -6.47 2.95
C VAL A 94 2.44 -6.48 2.65
N GLU A 95 3.19 -5.69 3.41
CA GLU A 95 4.64 -5.79 3.48
C GLU A 95 5.10 -7.17 4.00
N GLU A 96 6.26 -7.61 3.52
CA GLU A 96 6.93 -8.85 3.89
C GLU A 96 7.21 -8.94 5.41
N SER A 97 7.42 -7.79 6.07
CA SER A 97 7.62 -7.71 7.52
C SER A 97 6.43 -8.24 8.33
N LEU A 98 5.20 -8.13 7.80
CA LEU A 98 3.97 -8.57 8.48
C LEU A 98 3.70 -10.06 8.31
N TRP A 99 4.12 -10.66 7.19
CA TRP A 99 4.10 -12.10 7.01
C TRP A 99 5.26 -12.58 6.12
N PRO A 100 6.41 -12.93 6.73
CA PRO A 100 7.58 -13.33 5.96
C PRO A 100 7.40 -14.62 5.17
N TYR A 101 8.08 -14.70 4.03
CA TYR A 101 8.07 -15.84 3.15
C TYR A 101 8.79 -17.06 3.74
N ASP A 102 8.06 -18.18 3.81
CA ASP A 102 8.63 -19.49 4.13
C ASP A 102 9.05 -20.23 2.86
N ASN A 103 10.35 -20.47 2.73
CA ASN A 103 10.98 -21.10 1.57
C ASN A 103 10.71 -22.61 1.43
N TYR A 104 10.07 -23.22 2.43
CA TYR A 104 9.84 -24.66 2.49
C TYR A 104 8.35 -24.97 2.49
N GLN A 105 7.94 -25.84 1.57
CA GLN A 105 6.56 -26.30 1.51
C GLN A 105 6.19 -27.04 2.80
N TRP A 106 5.06 -26.68 3.43
CA TRP A 106 4.58 -27.41 4.61
C TRP A 106 4.39 -28.90 4.32
N SER A 107 4.74 -29.70 5.32
CA SER A 107 4.62 -31.17 5.33
C SER A 107 3.89 -31.64 6.58
N SER A 108 3.79 -32.96 6.76
CA SER A 108 3.24 -33.57 7.99
C SER A 108 3.93 -33.14 9.29
N SER A 109 5.14 -32.61 9.19
CA SER A 109 5.84 -32.04 10.35
C SER A 109 5.27 -30.69 10.82
N ASN A 110 4.66 -29.93 9.90
CA ASN A 110 4.00 -28.67 10.19
C ASN A 110 2.53 -28.88 10.58
N ASP A 111 1.82 -29.69 9.79
CA ASP A 111 0.41 -30.04 10.01
C ASP A 111 0.18 -31.47 9.53
N ALA A 112 -0.40 -32.33 10.37
CA ALA A 112 -0.60 -33.74 10.07
C ALA A 112 -1.43 -34.01 8.80
N ALA A 113 -2.24 -33.05 8.35
CA ALA A 113 -3.03 -33.16 7.12
C ALA A 113 -2.23 -32.83 5.85
N CYS A 114 -1.03 -32.25 5.96
CA CYS A 114 -0.15 -31.94 4.83
C CYS A 114 0.61 -33.19 4.36
N THR A 115 -0.17 -34.15 3.84
CA THR A 115 0.32 -35.44 3.34
C THR A 115 -0.40 -35.81 2.06
N GLY A 116 0.33 -36.42 1.12
CA GLY A 116 -0.23 -36.93 -0.13
C GLY A 116 -0.57 -35.83 -1.13
N GLU A 117 -1.17 -36.23 -2.26
CA GLU A 117 -1.47 -35.32 -3.39
C GLU A 117 -2.72 -34.47 -3.15
N MET A 118 -3.65 -34.93 -2.30
CA MET A 118 -4.89 -34.23 -1.94
C MET A 118 -4.82 -33.65 -0.53
N GLN A 119 -3.87 -32.74 -0.32
CA GLN A 119 -3.71 -32.01 0.94
C GLN A 119 -4.54 -30.70 0.93
N PRO A 120 -4.96 -30.19 2.11
CA PRO A 120 -5.78 -28.98 2.19
C PRO A 120 -5.02 -27.73 1.72
N THR A 121 -5.76 -26.69 1.29
CA THR A 121 -5.23 -25.42 0.79
C THR A 121 -4.15 -24.82 1.69
N ARG A 122 -4.37 -24.87 3.02
CA ARG A 122 -3.43 -24.34 4.03
C ARG A 122 -2.02 -24.94 3.94
N CYS A 123 -1.88 -26.13 3.37
CA CYS A 123 -0.57 -26.71 3.13
C CYS A 123 0.15 -25.90 2.05
N TYR A 124 -0.51 -25.58 0.93
CA TYR A 124 0.08 -24.79 -0.17
C TYR A 124 0.32 -23.32 0.18
N THR A 125 -0.46 -22.77 1.11
CA THR A 125 -0.28 -21.41 1.64
C THR A 125 0.64 -21.35 2.84
N ASN A 126 1.16 -22.48 3.35
CA ASN A 126 1.92 -22.53 4.60
C ASN A 126 1.20 -21.86 5.79
N GLY A 127 -0.10 -22.14 5.91
CA GLY A 127 -0.95 -21.65 7.00
C GLY A 127 -1.84 -20.47 6.64
N GLU A 128 -2.32 -19.80 7.68
CA GLU A 128 -3.18 -18.62 7.62
C GLU A 128 -2.39 -17.37 8.03
N PRO A 129 -2.74 -16.18 7.51
CA PRO A 129 -2.05 -14.94 7.85
C PRO A 129 -2.14 -14.67 9.36
N PRO A 130 -1.06 -14.18 10.00
CA PRO A 130 -1.12 -13.72 11.37
C PRO A 130 -2.05 -12.50 11.49
N ALA A 131 -2.56 -12.23 12.70
CA ALA A 131 -3.48 -11.11 12.94
C ALA A 131 -2.92 -9.77 12.45
N ALA A 132 -1.61 -9.52 12.66
CA ALA A 132 -0.93 -8.33 12.17
C ALA A 132 -0.95 -8.20 10.64
N ALA A 133 -0.86 -9.30 9.89
CA ALA A 133 -0.99 -9.30 8.44
C ALA A 133 -2.45 -9.18 7.99
N MET A 134 -3.42 -9.58 8.81
CA MET A 134 -4.85 -9.39 8.51
C MET A 134 -5.30 -7.95 8.71
N SER A 135 -4.77 -7.26 9.72
CA SER A 135 -5.08 -5.85 10.02
C SER A 135 -4.09 -4.86 9.39
N GLY A 136 -3.05 -5.33 8.72
CA GLY A 136 -2.02 -4.49 8.11
C GLY A 136 -2.52 -3.74 6.88
N MET A 137 -1.86 -2.61 6.57
CA MET A 137 -2.15 -1.82 5.38
C MET A 137 -2.09 -2.68 4.11
N ARG A 138 -3.06 -2.47 3.22
CA ARG A 138 -3.17 -3.17 1.94
C ARG A 138 -2.64 -2.28 0.82
N TRP A 139 -1.69 -2.81 0.08
CA TRP A 139 -1.13 -2.17 -1.12
C TRP A 139 -1.72 -2.81 -2.36
N HIS A 140 -2.18 -1.98 -3.29
CA HIS A 140 -2.94 -2.41 -4.46
C HIS A 140 -2.21 -2.06 -5.76
N LEU A 141 -2.68 -2.68 -6.84
CA LEU A 141 -2.43 -2.29 -8.21
C LEU A 141 -3.78 -2.17 -8.94
N PRO A 142 -3.88 -1.34 -9.98
CA PRO A 142 -5.03 -1.35 -10.86
C PRO A 142 -5.17 -2.72 -11.55
N ARG A 143 -6.35 -2.98 -12.10
CA ARG A 143 -6.68 -4.25 -12.74
C ARG A 143 -5.66 -4.60 -13.84
N GLY A 144 -5.08 -5.78 -13.73
CA GLY A 144 -4.16 -6.31 -14.74
C GLY A 144 -4.85 -6.70 -16.05
N ARG A 145 -4.07 -6.77 -17.13
CA ARG A 145 -4.54 -7.23 -18.44
C ARG A 145 -3.51 -8.08 -19.16
N TRP A 146 -3.99 -8.88 -20.11
CA TRP A 146 -3.13 -9.59 -21.05
C TRP A 146 -2.53 -8.62 -22.08
N ILE A 147 -1.32 -8.94 -22.54
CA ILE A 147 -0.67 -8.32 -23.68
C ILE A 147 -0.14 -9.40 -24.63
N ASN A 148 -0.11 -9.09 -25.93
CA ASN A 148 0.45 -10.00 -26.92
C ASN A 148 1.93 -10.26 -26.64
N PRO A 149 2.39 -11.53 -26.53
CA PRO A 149 3.78 -11.84 -26.26
C PRO A 149 4.69 -11.62 -27.47
N SER A 150 4.19 -11.07 -28.59
CA SER A 150 5.03 -10.69 -29.73
C SER A 150 6.10 -9.68 -29.31
N VAL A 151 7.30 -9.82 -29.90
CA VAL A 151 8.45 -8.98 -29.56
C VAL A 151 8.09 -7.50 -29.56
N ARG A 152 7.43 -7.06 -30.64
CA ARG A 152 7.05 -5.67 -30.81
C ARG A 152 6.05 -5.15 -29.78
N SER A 153 5.08 -5.98 -29.37
CA SER A 153 4.10 -5.58 -28.35
C SER A 153 4.77 -5.41 -26.99
N LEU A 154 5.67 -6.32 -26.63
CA LEU A 154 6.40 -6.26 -25.37
C LEU A 154 7.38 -5.08 -25.31
N GLN A 155 8.15 -4.86 -26.38
CA GLN A 155 9.06 -3.71 -26.47
C GLN A 155 8.29 -2.38 -26.51
N GLY A 156 7.20 -2.31 -27.28
CA GLY A 156 6.35 -1.12 -27.38
C GLY A 156 5.71 -0.75 -26.05
N HIS A 157 5.23 -1.74 -25.29
CA HIS A 157 4.77 -1.52 -23.91
C HIS A 157 5.89 -0.95 -23.04
N MET A 158 7.01 -1.67 -22.91
CA MET A 158 8.13 -1.25 -22.05
C MET A 158 8.67 0.16 -22.38
N ILE A 159 8.61 0.61 -23.63
CA ILE A 159 9.01 1.98 -24.01
C ILE A 159 7.95 3.02 -23.69
N SER A 160 6.71 2.76 -24.09
CA SER A 160 5.63 3.74 -23.98
C SER A 160 5.21 3.96 -22.53
N THR A 161 5.18 2.88 -21.74
CA THR A 161 4.75 2.92 -20.36
C THR A 161 5.92 2.93 -19.40
N ARG A 162 7.15 2.60 -19.81
CA ARG A 162 8.30 2.40 -18.89
C ARG A 162 8.02 1.39 -17.76
N THR A 163 7.15 0.41 -17.96
CA THR A 163 6.82 -0.62 -16.97
C THR A 163 7.25 -2.02 -17.45
N PRO A 164 7.67 -2.90 -16.52
CA PRO A 164 8.03 -4.27 -16.86
C PRO A 164 6.80 -5.14 -17.14
N VAL A 165 7.03 -6.35 -17.64
CA VAL A 165 5.97 -7.29 -18.06
C VAL A 165 6.15 -8.62 -17.35
N VAL A 166 5.13 -9.10 -16.64
CA VAL A 166 5.17 -10.44 -16.05
C VAL A 166 4.81 -11.48 -17.13
N VAL A 167 5.64 -12.50 -17.27
CA VAL A 167 5.41 -13.60 -18.21
C VAL A 167 5.38 -14.93 -17.50
N SER A 168 4.60 -15.87 -18.04
CA SER A 168 4.58 -17.25 -17.55
C SER A 168 4.12 -18.23 -18.63
N GLY A 169 4.56 -19.48 -18.55
CA GLY A 169 4.23 -20.49 -19.54
C GLY A 169 5.01 -21.78 -19.34
N ASP A 170 5.21 -22.53 -20.43
CA ASP A 170 5.90 -23.83 -20.40
C ASP A 170 7.37 -23.66 -20.02
N PHE A 171 7.89 -24.61 -19.25
CA PHE A 171 9.30 -24.66 -18.84
C PHE A 171 10.00 -25.86 -19.48
N PHE A 172 11.18 -25.61 -20.06
CA PHE A 172 11.97 -26.61 -20.76
C PHE A 172 13.34 -26.78 -20.08
N TYR A 173 13.65 -28.00 -19.63
CA TYR A 173 14.75 -28.20 -18.68
C TYR A 173 16.12 -27.92 -19.30
N GLN A 174 16.36 -28.30 -20.57
CA GLN A 174 17.64 -28.08 -21.22
C GLN A 174 17.85 -26.60 -21.55
N ALA A 175 16.82 -25.94 -22.09
CA ALA A 175 16.81 -24.52 -22.41
C ALA A 175 17.20 -23.64 -21.21
N TRP A 176 16.70 -23.99 -20.02
CA TRP A 176 17.03 -23.32 -18.75
C TRP A 176 18.32 -23.80 -18.09
N ASN A 177 19.04 -24.75 -18.71
CA ASN A 177 20.22 -25.41 -18.16
C ASN A 177 19.96 -25.97 -16.75
N HIS A 178 18.76 -26.50 -16.55
CA HIS A 178 18.27 -26.97 -15.26
C HIS A 178 18.74 -28.41 -15.01
N GLY A 179 19.24 -28.70 -13.80
CA GLY A 179 19.82 -30.00 -13.45
C GLY A 179 18.85 -31.19 -13.42
N ARG A 180 17.56 -30.96 -13.73
CA ARG A 180 16.55 -32.03 -13.91
C ARG A 180 16.42 -32.46 -15.37
N SER A 181 17.06 -31.78 -16.31
CA SER A 181 17.07 -32.20 -17.72
C SER A 181 17.68 -33.59 -17.85
N THR A 182 17.10 -34.42 -18.72
CA THR A 182 17.75 -35.68 -19.12
C THR A 182 18.77 -35.48 -20.25
N LEU A 183 18.74 -34.30 -20.88
CA LEU A 183 19.63 -33.88 -21.93
C LEU A 183 20.86 -33.17 -21.35
N THR A 184 21.89 -33.01 -22.17
CA THR A 184 23.11 -32.31 -21.75
C THR A 184 22.81 -30.83 -21.53
N THR A 185 23.16 -30.31 -20.36
CA THR A 185 23.02 -28.87 -20.03
C THR A 185 24.36 -28.15 -20.18
N ASN A 186 24.31 -26.84 -20.40
CA ASN A 186 25.48 -25.99 -20.54
C ASN A 186 25.68 -25.13 -19.29
N SER A 187 26.72 -25.44 -18.51
CA SER A 187 27.00 -24.73 -17.26
C SER A 187 27.43 -23.27 -17.49
N ASP A 188 28.06 -22.96 -18.63
CA ASP A 188 28.45 -21.59 -18.96
C ASP A 188 27.20 -20.75 -19.29
N TYR A 189 26.25 -21.33 -20.03
CA TYR A 189 24.98 -20.67 -20.32
C TYR A 189 24.18 -20.42 -19.04
N LYS A 190 24.18 -21.38 -18.10
CA LYS A 190 23.57 -21.18 -16.77
C LYS A 190 24.21 -20.02 -16.01
N ARG A 191 25.55 -19.91 -15.99
CA ARG A 191 26.25 -18.83 -15.28
C ARG A 191 25.96 -17.46 -15.89
N HIS A 192 25.85 -17.35 -17.21
CA HIS A 192 25.47 -16.10 -17.88
C HIS A 192 23.96 -15.83 -17.87
N GLY A 193 23.15 -16.84 -17.53
CA GLY A 193 21.69 -16.76 -17.54
C GLY A 193 21.07 -16.82 -18.94
N TYR A 194 21.74 -17.45 -19.91
CA TYR A 194 21.20 -17.63 -21.26
C TYR A 194 20.14 -18.73 -21.29
N VAL A 195 18.95 -18.37 -21.80
CA VAL A 195 17.82 -19.27 -22.03
C VAL A 195 17.43 -19.21 -23.50
N LEU A 196 17.77 -20.27 -24.23
CA LEU A 196 17.48 -20.40 -25.66
C LEU A 196 16.07 -20.95 -25.89
N ALA A 197 15.49 -20.73 -27.06
CA ALA A 197 14.27 -21.45 -27.44
C ALA A 197 14.55 -22.96 -27.49
N PRO A 198 13.62 -23.80 -27.00
CA PRO A 198 13.87 -25.23 -26.86
C PRO A 198 14.03 -25.89 -28.24
N ASN A 199 14.89 -26.90 -28.32
CA ASN A 199 14.96 -27.80 -29.47
C ASN A 199 13.87 -28.89 -29.36
N ALA A 200 13.71 -29.70 -30.42
CA ALA A 200 12.65 -30.72 -30.46
C ALA A 200 12.82 -31.78 -29.36
N GLU A 201 14.05 -32.14 -29.03
CA GLU A 201 14.40 -33.08 -27.98
C GLU A 201 14.04 -32.54 -26.59
N ASP A 202 14.30 -31.26 -26.31
CA ASP A 202 13.97 -30.62 -25.02
C ASP A 202 12.46 -30.45 -24.84
N ILE A 203 11.73 -30.14 -25.93
CA ILE A 203 10.26 -30.18 -25.95
C ILE A 203 9.77 -31.58 -25.58
N ALA A 204 10.38 -32.63 -26.16
CA ALA A 204 10.03 -34.01 -25.83
C ALA A 204 10.38 -34.38 -24.37
N ASP A 205 11.57 -34.03 -23.88
CA ASP A 205 12.01 -34.27 -22.48
C ASP A 205 11.09 -33.58 -21.47
N SER A 206 10.61 -32.39 -21.81
CA SER A 206 9.80 -31.54 -20.93
C SER A 206 8.29 -31.74 -21.14
N SER A 207 7.88 -32.83 -21.79
CA SER A 207 6.47 -33.15 -22.07
C SER A 207 5.88 -34.21 -21.11
N GLY A 208 4.57 -34.45 -21.21
CA GLY A 208 3.88 -35.48 -20.44
C GLY A 208 4.01 -35.29 -18.94
N ALA A 209 4.46 -36.33 -18.23
CA ALA A 209 4.64 -36.32 -16.77
C ALA A 209 5.77 -35.39 -16.27
N ARG A 210 6.63 -34.89 -17.17
CA ARG A 210 7.73 -33.97 -16.84
C ARG A 210 7.38 -32.51 -17.10
N ARG A 211 6.19 -32.23 -17.64
CA ARG A 211 5.72 -30.87 -17.92
C ARG A 211 5.82 -30.00 -16.67
N ALA A 212 6.41 -28.83 -16.85
CA ALA A 212 6.53 -27.81 -15.83
C ALA A 212 6.15 -26.45 -16.41
N GLY A 213 5.89 -25.50 -15.53
CA GLY A 213 5.71 -24.10 -15.90
C GLY A 213 6.58 -23.20 -15.03
N HIS A 214 6.87 -22.01 -15.54
CA HIS A 214 7.66 -21.01 -14.81
C HIS A 214 7.17 -19.60 -15.12
N GLY A 215 7.36 -18.69 -14.17
CA GLY A 215 6.99 -17.28 -14.29
C GLY A 215 8.11 -16.37 -13.80
N PHE A 216 8.28 -15.24 -14.47
CA PHE A 216 9.35 -14.27 -14.23
C PHE A 216 9.01 -12.90 -14.84
N LEU A 217 9.82 -11.89 -14.53
CA LEU A 217 9.57 -10.50 -14.94
C LEU A 217 10.51 -10.10 -16.08
N LEU A 218 9.96 -9.72 -17.24
CA LEU A 218 10.71 -9.08 -18.33
C LEU A 218 10.84 -7.58 -18.05
N LEU A 219 12.05 -7.04 -18.26
CA LEU A 219 12.35 -5.64 -17.93
C LEU A 219 13.25 -4.94 -18.96
N GLY A 220 13.56 -5.57 -20.08
CA GLY A 220 14.45 -4.99 -21.09
C GLY A 220 14.75 -5.95 -22.22
N TRP A 221 15.62 -5.55 -23.13
CA TRP A 221 16.04 -6.40 -24.24
C TRP A 221 17.38 -5.98 -24.85
N ASN A 222 17.92 -6.88 -25.67
CA ASN A 222 19.06 -6.65 -26.55
C ASN A 222 18.83 -7.38 -27.89
N ASP A 223 18.62 -6.63 -28.96
CA ASP A 223 18.37 -7.13 -30.32
C ASP A 223 19.60 -7.81 -30.93
N THR A 224 20.79 -7.39 -30.50
CA THR A 224 22.08 -7.82 -31.08
C THR A 224 22.74 -8.96 -30.33
N LEU A 225 22.27 -9.29 -29.12
CA LEU A 225 22.77 -10.42 -28.36
C LEU A 225 22.54 -11.71 -29.16
N ALA A 226 23.61 -12.45 -29.37
CA ALA A 226 23.64 -13.68 -30.15
C ALA A 226 24.30 -14.80 -29.35
N VAL A 227 23.61 -15.92 -29.21
CA VAL A 227 24.11 -17.09 -28.46
C VAL A 227 23.99 -18.35 -29.34
N PRO A 228 25.04 -19.19 -29.47
CA PRO A 228 24.97 -20.40 -30.29
C PRO A 228 23.89 -21.37 -29.81
N ARG A 229 23.07 -21.85 -30.74
CA ARG A 229 22.05 -22.88 -30.48
C ARG A 229 22.69 -24.23 -30.24
N VAL A 230 22.04 -25.06 -29.43
CA VAL A 230 22.53 -26.40 -29.07
C VAL A 230 21.51 -27.50 -29.37
N ASP A 231 22.00 -28.69 -29.72
CA ASP A 231 21.22 -29.91 -29.87
C ASP A 231 20.94 -30.61 -28.52
N GLY A 232 20.25 -31.75 -28.55
CA GLY A 232 19.94 -32.52 -27.33
C GLY A 232 21.17 -33.08 -26.62
N GLU A 233 22.27 -33.26 -27.34
CA GLU A 233 23.57 -33.65 -26.78
C GLU A 233 24.38 -32.46 -26.24
N GLY A 234 23.91 -31.23 -26.42
CA GLY A 234 24.56 -30.00 -25.96
C GLY A 234 25.65 -29.47 -26.90
N ASN A 235 25.78 -30.05 -28.10
CA ASN A 235 26.71 -29.56 -29.11
C ASN A 235 26.10 -28.36 -29.84
N GLN A 236 26.97 -27.46 -30.31
CA GLN A 236 26.51 -26.36 -31.15
C GLN A 236 25.95 -26.90 -32.46
N ILE A 237 24.78 -26.39 -32.84
CA ILE A 237 24.21 -26.68 -34.16
C ILE A 237 25.02 -25.90 -35.18
N ILE A 238 25.64 -26.60 -36.13
CA ILE A 238 26.45 -25.99 -37.19
C ILE A 238 25.61 -25.88 -38.46
N GLY A 239 25.51 -24.67 -38.99
CA GLY A 239 24.78 -24.36 -40.22
C GLY A 239 25.48 -24.89 -41.47
N ALA A 240 24.81 -24.78 -42.61
CA ALA A 240 25.33 -25.25 -43.90
C ALA A 240 26.60 -24.50 -44.36
N ASP A 241 26.87 -23.33 -43.79
CA ASP A 241 28.06 -22.50 -44.02
C ASP A 241 29.26 -22.89 -43.13
N GLY A 242 29.08 -23.88 -42.25
CA GLY A 242 30.11 -24.34 -41.32
C GLY A 242 30.25 -23.46 -40.07
N MET A 243 29.38 -22.46 -39.89
CA MET A 243 29.36 -21.59 -38.71
C MET A 243 28.26 -22.04 -37.73
N PRO A 244 28.39 -21.74 -36.43
CA PRO A 244 27.32 -22.02 -35.47
C PRO A 244 26.04 -21.26 -35.82
N GLU A 245 24.89 -21.94 -35.75
CA GLU A 245 23.59 -21.29 -35.82
C GLU A 245 23.35 -20.50 -34.53
N MET A 246 23.16 -19.20 -34.66
CA MET A 246 22.96 -18.30 -33.53
C MET A 246 21.47 -18.10 -33.27
N GLU A 247 21.08 -18.12 -32.00
CA GLU A 247 19.84 -17.50 -31.54
C GLU A 247 20.13 -16.02 -31.31
N THR A 248 19.30 -15.12 -31.84
CA THR A 248 19.51 -13.67 -31.78
C THR A 248 18.30 -12.97 -31.19
N GLY A 249 18.54 -11.91 -30.42
CA GLY A 249 17.47 -11.13 -29.81
C GLY A 249 16.96 -11.78 -28.52
N PHE A 250 17.19 -11.10 -27.41
CA PHE A 250 16.85 -11.60 -26.08
C PHE A 250 16.17 -10.54 -25.24
N PHE A 251 15.20 -10.96 -24.44
CA PHE A 251 14.68 -10.16 -23.35
C PHE A 251 15.56 -10.33 -22.11
N LEU A 252 15.83 -9.22 -21.43
CA LEU A 252 16.37 -9.20 -20.09
C LEU A 252 15.25 -9.51 -19.10
N PHE A 253 15.51 -10.43 -18.17
CA PHE A 253 14.52 -10.81 -17.16
C PHE A 253 15.12 -10.98 -15.76
N LYS A 254 14.28 -10.73 -14.76
CA LYS A 254 14.55 -10.97 -13.33
C LYS A 254 13.93 -12.31 -12.94
N ASN A 255 14.74 -13.21 -12.38
CA ASN A 255 14.29 -14.53 -11.89
C ASN A 255 14.07 -14.51 -10.37
N SER A 256 13.52 -15.60 -9.83
CA SER A 256 13.18 -15.78 -8.41
C SER A 256 13.93 -16.95 -7.75
N TRP A 257 15.18 -17.22 -8.16
CA TRP A 257 16.01 -18.33 -7.63
C TRP A 257 17.17 -17.85 -6.76
N GLY A 258 17.11 -16.60 -6.29
CA GLY A 258 18.21 -15.96 -5.58
C GLY A 258 19.43 -15.68 -6.48
N THR A 259 20.53 -15.28 -5.84
CA THR A 259 21.75 -14.79 -6.51
C THR A 259 22.89 -15.79 -6.55
N GLY A 260 22.67 -17.01 -6.05
CA GLY A 260 23.76 -17.97 -5.80
C GLY A 260 24.11 -18.91 -6.96
N SER A 261 23.28 -19.04 -7.99
CA SER A 261 23.47 -20.13 -8.98
C SER A 261 23.11 -19.85 -10.43
N PHE A 262 22.08 -19.04 -10.68
CA PHE A 262 21.64 -18.71 -12.04
C PHE A 262 22.04 -17.29 -12.38
N GLY A 263 22.60 -17.07 -13.57
CA GLY A 263 22.94 -15.72 -14.02
C GLY A 263 24.01 -15.03 -13.18
N ILE A 264 24.84 -15.77 -12.43
CA ILE A 264 25.86 -15.20 -11.53
C ILE A 264 26.92 -14.34 -12.25
N GLU A 265 27.06 -14.51 -13.56
CA GLU A 265 27.94 -13.73 -14.46
C GLU A 265 27.13 -12.82 -15.41
N ASN A 266 25.82 -12.65 -15.18
CA ASN A 266 24.99 -11.79 -16.02
C ASN A 266 25.35 -10.30 -15.79
N PRO A 267 25.52 -9.49 -16.85
CA PRO A 267 25.85 -8.07 -16.72
C PRO A 267 24.84 -7.23 -15.92
N ALA A 268 23.56 -7.62 -15.88
CA ALA A 268 22.53 -6.95 -15.08
C ALA A 268 22.57 -7.33 -13.59
N GLY A 269 23.38 -8.33 -13.22
CA GLY A 269 23.54 -8.82 -11.85
C GLY A 269 23.14 -10.28 -11.69
N ALA A 270 23.58 -10.88 -10.59
CA ALA A 270 23.25 -12.27 -10.26
C ALA A 270 21.74 -12.48 -10.10
N GLY A 271 21.20 -13.57 -10.65
CA GLY A 271 19.77 -13.86 -10.64
C GLY A 271 18.98 -13.28 -11.83
N TYR A 272 19.61 -12.47 -12.69
CA TYR A 272 19.05 -12.04 -13.96
C TYR A 272 19.42 -13.00 -15.10
N GLY A 273 18.68 -12.95 -16.20
CA GLY A 273 18.96 -13.76 -17.38
C GLY A 273 18.56 -13.09 -18.68
N TRP A 274 18.96 -13.73 -19.77
CA TRP A 274 18.59 -13.38 -21.13
C TRP A 274 17.79 -14.53 -21.73
N ILE A 275 16.53 -14.29 -22.07
CA ILE A 275 15.67 -15.28 -22.70
C ILE A 275 15.37 -14.90 -24.15
N SER A 276 15.53 -15.86 -25.06
CA SER A 276 15.36 -15.58 -26.49
C SER A 276 13.95 -15.08 -26.79
N TYR A 277 13.84 -14.17 -27.76
CA TYR A 277 12.55 -13.69 -28.25
C TYR A 277 11.63 -14.84 -28.67
N ARG A 278 12.18 -15.79 -29.40
CA ARG A 278 11.47 -16.96 -29.90
C ARG A 278 10.81 -17.77 -28.78
N TYR A 279 11.53 -18.01 -27.68
CA TYR A 279 10.98 -18.70 -26.51
C TYR A 279 9.75 -17.96 -25.97
N VAL A 280 9.88 -16.65 -25.73
CA VAL A 280 8.81 -15.84 -25.16
C VAL A 280 7.59 -15.82 -26.08
N THR A 281 7.81 -15.64 -27.39
CA THR A 281 6.72 -15.53 -28.36
C THR A 281 5.98 -16.84 -28.59
N GLU A 282 6.67 -17.98 -28.50
CA GLU A 282 6.11 -19.29 -28.85
C GLU A 282 5.54 -20.06 -27.65
N HIS A 283 6.04 -19.79 -26.43
CA HIS A 283 5.75 -20.64 -25.27
C HIS A 283 5.21 -19.92 -24.03
N LEU A 284 5.17 -18.57 -24.04
CA LEU A 284 4.77 -17.80 -22.88
C LEU A 284 3.51 -16.96 -23.13
N THR A 285 2.89 -16.60 -22.02
CA THR A 285 1.82 -15.60 -21.94
C THR A 285 2.33 -14.40 -21.16
N ALA A 286 1.83 -13.20 -21.49
CA ALA A 286 2.30 -11.95 -20.93
C ALA A 286 1.15 -11.13 -20.33
N TYR A 287 1.40 -10.52 -19.17
CA TYR A 287 0.47 -9.70 -18.43
C TYR A 287 1.14 -8.43 -17.92
N VAL A 288 0.33 -7.38 -17.79
CA VAL A 288 0.77 -6.06 -17.34
C VAL A 288 -0.26 -5.49 -16.36
N ALA A 289 0.17 -4.54 -15.53
CA ALA A 289 -0.68 -3.69 -14.70
C ALA A 289 -0.24 -2.23 -14.87
N GLY A 290 -1.13 -1.29 -14.54
CA GLY A 290 -0.80 0.14 -14.48
C GLY A 290 -0.03 0.49 -13.20
N LEU A 291 0.41 1.75 -13.11
CA LEU A 291 0.95 2.29 -11.85
C LEU A 291 -0.09 2.19 -10.73
N PRO A 292 0.33 1.99 -9.47
CA PRO A 292 -0.59 2.04 -8.34
C PRO A 292 -1.25 3.42 -8.25
N GLU A 293 -2.48 3.43 -7.75
CA GLU A 293 -3.14 4.65 -7.29
C GLU A 293 -2.92 4.71 -5.78
N VAL A 294 -1.92 5.49 -5.36
CA VAL A 294 -1.57 5.62 -3.95
C VAL A 294 -2.15 6.94 -3.46
N MET A 295 -3.12 6.85 -2.56
CA MET A 295 -3.58 7.99 -1.75
C MET A 295 -3.17 7.67 -0.32
N LEU A 296 -1.90 7.87 -0.04
CA LEU A 296 -1.44 7.97 1.33
C LEU A 296 -1.62 9.43 1.75
N THR A 297 -1.99 9.63 3.01
CA THR A 297 -2.24 10.96 3.57
C THR A 297 -1.18 11.18 4.62
N GLU A 298 -0.42 12.26 4.46
CA GLU A 298 0.55 12.70 5.45
C GLU A 298 -0.16 13.19 6.72
N VAL A 299 0.32 12.79 7.89
CA VAL A 299 -0.13 13.33 9.17
C VAL A 299 0.83 14.45 9.52
N CYS A 300 0.43 15.68 9.21
CA CYS A 300 1.31 16.84 9.16
C CYS A 300 1.88 17.36 10.50
N ASN A 301 1.82 16.58 11.58
CA ASN A 301 2.25 16.97 12.92
C ASN A 301 2.77 15.83 13.80
N ASP A 302 3.14 14.69 13.22
CA ASP A 302 3.59 13.51 13.97
C ASP A 302 5.08 13.18 13.79
N ALA A 303 5.80 13.97 12.99
CA ALA A 303 7.21 13.80 12.64
C ALA A 303 7.54 12.45 11.98
N ALA A 304 6.53 11.76 11.47
CA ALA A 304 6.68 10.63 10.58
C ALA A 304 6.62 11.12 9.12
N ASP A 305 6.94 10.19 8.23
CA ASP A 305 6.77 10.27 6.78
C ASP A 305 5.69 9.22 6.49
N ASN A 306 4.43 9.61 6.69
CA ASN A 306 3.29 8.69 6.68
C ASN A 306 2.96 8.24 5.27
N ASP A 307 3.20 9.08 4.26
CA ASP A 307 3.06 8.72 2.85
C ASP A 307 4.33 8.16 2.20
N ARG A 308 5.47 8.27 2.87
CA ARG A 308 6.76 7.65 2.55
C ARG A 308 7.46 8.26 1.34
N ASP A 309 7.14 9.50 1.01
CA ASP A 309 7.78 10.23 -0.09
C ASP A 309 9.18 10.80 0.29
N GLY A 310 9.53 10.73 1.58
CA GLY A 310 10.80 11.16 2.15
C GLY A 310 10.78 12.57 2.76
N LEU A 311 9.62 13.21 2.82
CA LEU A 311 9.36 14.46 3.52
C LEU A 311 8.51 14.17 4.77
N THR A 312 8.47 15.13 5.70
CA THR A 312 7.79 14.94 6.99
C THR A 312 7.09 16.22 7.37
N ASP A 313 5.86 16.12 7.87
CA ASP A 313 5.09 17.26 8.39
C ASP A 313 5.12 18.48 7.44
N CYS A 314 5.46 19.66 7.95
CA CYS A 314 5.43 20.92 7.21
C CYS A 314 6.55 21.11 6.18
N ASP A 315 7.54 20.21 6.17
CA ASP A 315 8.50 20.15 5.07
C ASP A 315 7.90 19.43 3.85
N ASP A 316 6.76 18.76 4.02
CA ASP A 316 6.00 18.08 2.98
C ASP A 316 5.06 19.05 2.22
N PRO A 317 5.14 19.13 0.87
CA PRO A 317 4.22 19.88 0.04
C PRO A 317 2.74 19.50 0.20
N ASP A 318 2.43 18.25 0.55
CA ASP A 318 1.07 17.76 0.75
C ASP A 318 0.48 18.31 2.07
N CYS A 319 1.33 18.73 3.00
CA CYS A 319 0.98 19.45 4.21
C CYS A 319 0.91 20.98 4.06
N ALA A 320 1.11 21.53 2.85
CA ALA A 320 1.19 22.97 2.64
C ALA A 320 -0.10 23.74 3.01
N THR A 321 -1.24 23.07 3.06
CA THR A 321 -2.52 23.63 3.51
C THR A 321 -2.97 23.09 4.87
N ASP A 322 -2.22 22.15 5.45
CA ASP A 322 -2.54 21.58 6.74
C ASP A 322 -2.39 22.65 7.84
N ARG A 323 -3.36 22.66 8.75
CA ARG A 323 -3.44 23.63 9.84
C ARG A 323 -2.19 23.60 10.72
N ALA A 324 -1.58 22.46 10.97
CA ALA A 324 -0.34 22.35 11.73
C ALA A 324 0.81 23.18 11.13
N CYS A 325 0.76 23.43 9.81
CA CYS A 325 1.80 24.09 9.05
C CYS A 325 1.48 25.53 8.66
N VAL A 326 0.19 25.89 8.62
CA VAL A 326 -0.26 27.25 8.27
C VAL A 326 -0.72 28.08 9.47
N ASP A 327 -1.13 27.44 10.58
CA ASP A 327 -1.59 28.14 11.77
C ASP A 327 -0.38 28.69 12.57
N PRO A 328 -0.34 29.98 12.91
CA PRO A 328 0.75 30.54 13.70
C PRO A 328 0.80 29.95 15.11
N GLY A 329 1.92 29.33 15.44
CA GLY A 329 2.27 28.88 16.80
C GLY A 329 3.01 29.96 17.60
N ASP A 330 2.53 30.25 18.80
CA ASP A 330 3.20 31.12 19.77
C ASP A 330 3.67 30.29 20.97
N ASN A 331 4.96 30.40 21.31
CA ASN A 331 5.49 29.94 22.59
C ASN A 331 5.74 31.14 23.51
N LEU A 332 4.91 31.27 24.54
CA LEU A 332 4.96 32.36 25.51
C LEU A 332 5.50 31.83 26.84
N VAL A 333 6.53 32.47 27.38
CA VAL A 333 7.25 31.97 28.56
C VAL A 333 7.19 32.99 29.70
N ASN A 334 7.01 32.49 30.92
CA ASN A 334 7.29 33.23 32.14
C ASN A 334 8.33 32.47 32.97
N ASP A 335 9.52 33.05 33.08
CA ASP A 335 10.72 32.52 33.74
C ASP A 335 11.03 33.23 35.06
N THR A 336 10.02 33.89 35.66
CA THR A 336 10.17 34.54 36.96
C THR A 336 9.97 33.53 38.08
N ASP A 337 10.96 33.40 38.95
CA ASP A 337 10.89 32.53 40.12
C ASP A 337 9.80 32.98 41.10
N PHE A 338 8.91 32.06 41.46
CA PHE A 338 7.89 32.27 42.47
C PHE A 338 7.98 31.22 43.59
N PRO A 339 8.17 31.64 44.86
CA PRO A 339 8.19 30.69 45.98
C PRO A 339 6.78 30.11 46.19
N ILE A 340 6.71 28.80 46.36
CA ILE A 340 5.46 28.06 46.63
C ILE A 340 5.24 28.05 48.15
N PRO A 341 4.12 28.60 48.66
CA PRO A 341 3.82 28.57 50.09
C PRO A 341 3.51 27.15 50.59
N ASP A 342 4.17 26.75 51.68
CA ASP A 342 4.03 25.44 52.35
C ASP A 342 2.61 25.24 52.93
N ASN A 343 1.95 24.15 52.55
CA ASN A 343 0.59 23.77 52.97
C ASN A 343 -0.46 24.89 52.93
N ASP A 344 -0.34 25.84 52.01
CA ASP A 344 -1.31 26.93 51.85
C ASP A 344 -2.22 26.63 50.66
N THR A 345 -3.51 26.42 50.93
CA THR A 345 -4.54 26.17 49.91
C THR A 345 -4.71 27.29 48.89
N THR A 346 -4.14 28.47 49.15
CA THR A 346 -4.11 29.60 48.21
C THR A 346 -3.04 29.42 47.12
N GLY A 347 -1.94 28.72 47.43
CA GLY A 347 -0.82 28.50 46.52
C GLY A 347 -0.13 29.77 46.04
N VAL A 348 0.58 29.65 44.93
CA VAL A 348 1.19 30.77 44.19
C VAL A 348 0.60 30.87 42.79
N SER A 349 0.42 32.11 42.31
CA SER A 349 -0.09 32.42 40.97
C SER A 349 0.97 33.10 40.11
N SER A 350 1.07 32.68 38.85
CA SER A 350 1.89 33.33 37.82
C SER A 350 1.07 33.54 36.55
N PHE A 351 1.37 34.59 35.77
CA PHE A 351 0.51 35.04 34.66
C PHE A 351 1.27 35.13 33.33
N ILE A 352 0.61 34.76 32.24
CA ILE A 352 1.02 35.00 30.85
C ILE A 352 -0.14 35.71 30.13
N GLU A 353 0.17 36.80 29.42
CA GLU A 353 -0.80 37.55 28.62
C GLU A 353 -0.66 37.19 27.15
N VAL A 354 -1.75 36.70 26.55
CA VAL A 354 -1.86 36.44 25.11
C VAL A 354 -2.60 37.63 24.49
N THR A 355 -1.94 38.34 23.59
CA THR A 355 -2.46 39.57 22.97
C THR A 355 -2.88 39.40 21.51
N GLU A 356 -2.35 38.38 20.85
CA GLU A 356 -2.62 38.09 19.45
C GLU A 356 -3.94 37.28 19.31
N PRO A 357 -4.88 37.72 18.47
CA PRO A 357 -6.19 37.10 18.28
C PRO A 357 -6.13 35.78 17.50
N GLY A 358 -7.18 34.98 17.64
CA GLY A 358 -7.37 33.73 16.91
C GLY A 358 -7.97 32.67 17.82
N GLN A 359 -8.72 31.71 17.28
CA GLN A 359 -9.18 30.58 18.07
C GLN A 359 -8.02 29.64 18.40
N ILE A 360 -8.03 29.02 19.58
CA ILE A 360 -7.03 28.02 19.98
C ILE A 360 -7.31 26.73 19.21
N SER A 361 -6.37 26.27 18.38
CA SER A 361 -6.41 24.93 17.78
C SER A 361 -5.71 23.90 18.66
N SER A 362 -4.60 24.29 19.30
CA SER A 362 -3.93 23.47 20.31
C SER A 362 -3.34 24.34 21.41
N LEU A 363 -3.26 23.78 22.62
CA LEU A 363 -2.65 24.42 23.79
C LEU A 363 -1.88 23.38 24.61
N ALA A 364 -0.61 23.68 24.89
CA ALA A 364 0.19 22.93 25.85
C ALA A 364 0.79 23.87 26.91
N VAL A 365 0.91 23.36 28.14
CA VAL A 365 1.51 24.06 29.27
C VAL A 365 2.73 23.30 29.74
N THR A 366 3.91 23.89 29.63
CA THR A 366 5.14 23.34 30.24
C THR A 366 5.36 23.99 31.58
N VAL A 367 5.71 23.21 32.60
CA VAL A 367 6.10 23.73 33.92
C VAL A 367 7.46 23.17 34.31
N ASP A 368 8.25 23.99 34.99
CA ASP A 368 9.47 23.63 35.70
C ASP A 368 9.37 24.13 37.14
N ILE A 369 9.17 23.20 38.07
CA ILE A 369 9.01 23.47 39.49
C ILE A 369 10.04 22.65 40.25
N THR A 370 10.87 23.34 41.04
CA THR A 370 11.73 22.68 42.02
C THR A 370 10.95 22.41 43.30
N HIS A 371 10.86 21.15 43.73
CA HIS A 371 10.15 20.75 44.96
C HIS A 371 10.68 19.41 45.49
N THR A 372 10.78 19.23 46.81
CA THR A 372 11.28 17.99 47.42
C THR A 372 10.33 16.80 47.23
N TYR A 373 9.03 17.06 47.12
CA TYR A 373 8.00 16.01 46.94
C TYR A 373 6.97 16.48 45.91
N ARG A 374 7.09 16.06 44.65
CA ARG A 374 6.12 16.44 43.61
C ARG A 374 4.71 15.95 43.92
N GLY A 375 4.57 14.87 44.69
CA GLY A 375 3.28 14.32 45.13
C GLY A 375 2.46 15.22 46.07
N ASP A 376 3.02 16.34 46.52
CA ASP A 376 2.28 17.31 47.33
C ASP A 376 1.68 18.46 46.51
N LEU A 377 2.11 18.59 45.26
CA LEU A 377 1.67 19.66 44.37
C LEU A 377 0.34 19.35 43.69
N THR A 378 -0.52 20.36 43.64
CA THR A 378 -1.61 20.44 42.67
C THR A 378 -1.40 21.68 41.80
N VAL A 379 -1.46 21.51 40.48
CA VAL A 379 -1.22 22.59 39.50
C VAL A 379 -2.48 22.80 38.67
N TYR A 380 -2.89 24.05 38.55
CA TYR A 380 -4.05 24.45 37.75
C TYR A 380 -3.65 25.48 36.69
N LEU A 381 -4.28 25.39 35.53
CA LEU A 381 -4.38 26.50 34.59
C LEU A 381 -5.76 27.15 34.73
N VAL A 382 -5.78 28.48 34.88
CA VAL A 382 -7.00 29.26 35.00
C VAL A 382 -7.07 30.29 33.88
N ARG A 383 -8.24 30.37 33.24
CA ARG A 383 -8.49 31.32 32.16
C ARG A 383 -9.97 31.68 32.09
N GLY A 384 -10.29 32.97 32.01
CA GLY A 384 -11.69 33.42 31.87
C GLY A 384 -12.64 32.99 33.00
N GLY A 385 -12.08 32.59 34.16
CA GLY A 385 -12.82 32.05 35.31
C GLY A 385 -13.00 30.53 35.29
N GLU A 386 -12.60 29.85 34.22
CA GLU A 386 -12.53 28.39 34.12
C GLU A 386 -11.18 27.88 34.64
N ARG A 387 -11.18 26.74 35.33
CA ARG A 387 -10.01 26.14 35.97
C ARG A 387 -9.85 24.71 35.50
N VAL A 388 -8.69 24.41 34.92
CA VAL A 388 -8.28 23.07 34.47
C VAL A 388 -7.18 22.56 35.39
N THR A 389 -7.29 21.32 35.86
CA THR A 389 -6.24 20.68 36.66
C THR A 389 -5.20 20.03 35.74
N LEU A 390 -3.96 20.49 35.79
CA LEU A 390 -2.86 19.94 35.00
C LEU A 390 -2.18 18.77 35.72
N PHE A 391 -1.99 18.92 37.03
CA PHE A 391 -1.29 17.94 37.86
C PHE A 391 -1.97 17.85 39.22
N ASP A 392 -2.18 16.64 39.74
CA ASP A 392 -2.80 16.43 41.05
C ASP A 392 -2.11 15.32 41.84
N ARG A 393 -1.11 15.72 42.63
CA ARG A 393 -0.50 14.90 43.68
C ARG A 393 0.03 13.54 43.22
N GLN A 394 0.51 13.47 41.97
CA GLN A 394 1.06 12.25 41.39
C GLN A 394 2.57 12.13 41.65
N GLY A 395 3.19 11.00 41.32
CA GLY A 395 4.66 10.85 41.43
C GLY A 395 5.22 10.64 42.84
N GLY A 396 4.41 10.77 43.90
CA GLY A 396 4.78 10.42 45.27
C GLY A 396 6.02 11.18 45.78
N SER A 397 7.05 10.45 46.22
CA SER A 397 8.28 11.03 46.80
C SER A 397 9.37 11.36 45.79
N ALA A 398 9.03 11.53 44.52
CA ALA A 398 9.98 12.04 43.54
C ALA A 398 10.13 13.55 43.70
N ASP A 399 11.35 14.04 43.50
CA ASP A 399 11.66 15.47 43.47
C ASP A 399 11.18 16.07 42.13
N ASP A 400 10.90 17.37 42.15
CA ASP A 400 10.66 18.27 41.03
C ASP A 400 9.49 17.90 40.09
N LEU A 401 8.96 18.90 39.39
CA LEU A 401 7.96 18.72 38.34
C LEU A 401 8.41 19.46 37.08
N GLN A 402 8.94 18.69 36.13
CA GLN A 402 9.31 19.14 34.78
C GLN A 402 8.47 18.36 33.79
N GLU A 403 7.34 18.95 33.38
CA GLU A 403 6.32 18.24 32.60
C GLU A 403 5.60 19.19 31.65
N THR A 404 5.12 18.65 30.53
CA THR A 404 4.29 19.37 29.57
C THR A 404 2.91 18.72 29.53
N PHE A 405 1.87 19.55 29.69
CA PHE A 405 0.48 19.12 29.75
C PHE A 405 -0.27 19.67 28.54
N THR A 406 -0.90 18.79 27.76
CA THR A 406 -1.86 19.21 26.73
C THR A 406 -3.18 19.62 27.38
N VAL A 407 -3.71 20.78 26.98
CA VAL A 407 -4.95 21.36 27.54
C VAL A 407 -5.97 21.54 26.42
N SER A 408 -6.90 20.61 26.29
CA SER A 408 -7.93 20.67 25.24
C SER A 408 -9.19 21.45 25.65
N ASP A 409 -9.37 21.74 26.95
CA ASP A 409 -10.56 22.41 27.49
C ASP A 409 -10.82 23.79 26.87
N PHE A 410 -9.78 24.46 26.37
CA PHE A 410 -9.87 25.78 25.75
C PHE A 410 -9.89 25.77 24.22
N ASN A 411 -9.82 24.61 23.57
CA ASN A 411 -9.81 24.53 22.10
C ASN A 411 -11.11 25.11 21.51
N GLY A 412 -10.99 25.83 20.39
CA GLY A 412 -12.09 26.51 19.71
C GLY A 412 -12.55 27.82 20.38
N THR A 413 -12.02 28.18 21.55
CA THR A 413 -12.22 29.51 22.13
C THR A 413 -11.20 30.49 21.55
N ASP A 414 -11.50 31.80 21.55
CA ASP A 414 -10.51 32.84 21.27
C ASP A 414 -9.27 32.62 22.15
N ALA A 415 -8.06 32.93 21.70
CA ALA A 415 -6.79 32.76 22.42
C ALA A 415 -6.44 33.97 23.29
N VAL A 416 -7.00 35.14 22.98
CA VAL A 416 -6.71 36.38 23.71
C VAL A 416 -7.16 36.27 25.16
N GLY A 417 -6.29 36.69 26.07
CA GLY A 417 -6.62 36.76 27.49
C GLY A 417 -5.42 36.51 28.40
N THR A 418 -5.70 36.62 29.69
CA THR A 418 -4.72 36.33 30.74
C THR A 418 -4.89 34.90 31.21
N TYR A 419 -3.81 34.14 31.13
CA TYR A 419 -3.69 32.79 31.66
C TYR A 419 -2.97 32.85 32.99
N GLU A 420 -3.53 32.18 33.98
CA GLU A 420 -3.00 32.11 35.33
C GLU A 420 -2.63 30.66 35.65
N LEU A 421 -1.35 30.40 35.92
CA LEU A 421 -0.90 29.14 36.49
C LEU A 421 -0.97 29.25 38.01
N VAL A 422 -1.67 28.32 38.67
CA VAL A 422 -1.75 28.24 40.13
C VAL A 422 -1.08 26.96 40.60
N VAL A 423 -0.09 27.08 41.49
CA VAL A 423 0.62 25.93 42.08
C VAL A 423 0.36 25.91 43.58
N VAL A 424 -0.20 24.82 44.07
CA VAL A 424 -0.57 24.62 45.48
C VAL A 424 0.23 23.48 46.06
N ASP A 425 0.95 23.72 47.16
CA ASP A 425 1.48 22.67 48.01
C ASP A 425 0.45 22.29 49.08
N ASN A 426 0.18 20.99 49.20
CA ASN A 426 -0.85 20.43 50.07
C ASN A 426 -0.28 19.52 51.17
N ALA A 427 1.01 19.59 51.46
CA ALA A 427 1.64 18.95 52.61
C ALA A 427 2.46 19.97 53.41
N ASN A 428 2.83 19.61 54.65
CA ASN A 428 3.62 20.51 55.51
C ASN A 428 5.11 20.14 55.42
N GLN A 429 5.97 21.14 55.64
CA GLN A 429 7.44 21.05 55.83
C GLN A 429 8.28 21.09 54.55
N ASP A 430 7.66 20.89 53.39
CA ASP A 430 8.33 21.00 52.10
C ASP A 430 8.04 22.37 51.49
N THR A 431 9.01 22.93 50.76
CA THR A 431 8.85 24.20 50.06
C THR A 431 9.52 24.07 48.71
N GLY A 432 8.97 24.76 47.72
CA GLY A 432 9.54 24.76 46.37
C GLY A 432 9.46 26.12 45.70
N THR A 433 9.87 26.13 44.45
CA THR A 433 9.88 27.32 43.59
C THR A 433 9.33 26.92 42.23
N LEU A 434 8.34 27.68 41.74
CA LEU A 434 8.01 27.68 40.32
C LEU A 434 9.10 28.47 39.61
N ASN A 435 9.94 27.78 38.85
CA ASN A 435 11.08 28.38 38.16
C ASN A 435 10.64 28.96 36.80
N LEU A 436 9.81 28.20 36.09
CA LEU A 436 9.35 28.57 34.75
C LEU A 436 8.02 27.89 34.43
N TRP A 437 7.22 28.56 33.61
CA TRP A 437 6.18 27.91 32.83
C TRP A 437 5.97 28.59 31.48
N SER A 438 5.43 27.85 30.52
CA SER A 438 5.14 28.37 29.19
C SER A 438 3.80 27.88 28.65
N LEU A 439 3.26 28.64 27.71
CA LEU A 439 2.14 28.27 26.86
C LEU A 439 2.65 28.07 25.45
N ASP A 440 2.43 26.89 24.88
CA ASP A 440 2.56 26.64 23.45
C ASP A 440 1.16 26.64 22.86
N ILE A 441 0.85 27.65 22.03
CA ILE A 441 -0.50 27.91 21.51
C ILE A 441 -0.45 27.91 19.99
N THR A 442 -1.17 26.99 19.35
CA THR A 442 -1.48 27.09 17.92
C THR A 442 -2.84 27.76 17.75
N ARG A 443 -2.96 28.69 16.79
CA ARG A 443 -4.20 29.46 16.59
C ARG A 443 -4.64 29.55 15.13
N CYS A 444 -5.94 29.74 14.92
CA CYS A 444 -6.50 30.05 13.61
C CYS A 444 -7.39 31.29 13.59
N ASP A 445 -7.60 31.86 12.40
CA ASP A 445 -8.32 33.12 12.24
C ASP A 445 -9.82 33.07 12.54
N THR A 446 -10.56 31.99 12.24
CA THR A 446 -12.03 31.98 12.46
C THR A 446 -12.73 30.63 12.71
N ASP A 447 -12.10 29.47 12.49
CA ASP A 447 -12.70 28.17 12.83
C ASP A 447 -11.63 27.06 12.98
N CYS A 448 -11.39 26.63 14.22
CA CYS A 448 -10.32 25.70 14.63
C CYS A 448 -10.79 24.26 14.89
N GLY A 449 -11.99 23.86 14.45
CA GLY A 449 -12.43 22.46 14.57
C GLY A 449 -12.77 22.05 16.00
N GLY A 450 -13.95 22.46 16.46
CA GLY A 450 -14.57 21.89 17.67
C GLY A 450 -14.79 20.38 17.57
N THR A 451 -15.24 19.76 18.67
CA THR A 451 -15.47 18.31 18.79
C THR A 451 -16.07 17.66 17.53
N ALA A 452 -15.40 16.63 17.01
CA ALA A 452 -15.85 15.89 15.84
C ALA A 452 -17.31 15.43 16.00
N THR A 453 -18.16 15.84 15.08
CA THR A 453 -19.58 15.52 15.08
C THR A 453 -19.87 14.54 13.95
N THR A 454 -20.53 13.43 14.27
CA THR A 454 -21.02 12.50 13.24
C THR A 454 -22.29 13.07 12.61
N ARG A 455 -22.25 13.29 11.30
CA ARG A 455 -23.36 13.70 10.45
C ARG A 455 -23.76 12.58 9.51
N THR A 456 -25.04 12.51 9.18
CA THR A 456 -25.57 11.57 8.19
C THR A 456 -26.31 12.34 7.11
N PHE A 457 -26.04 11.99 5.86
CA PHE A 457 -26.66 12.58 4.68
C PHE A 457 -27.27 11.48 3.85
N ASP A 458 -28.59 11.51 3.68
CA ASP A 458 -29.32 10.48 2.94
C ASP A 458 -29.50 10.90 1.48
N GLY A 459 -29.22 9.97 0.56
CA GLY A 459 -29.45 10.14 -0.87
C GLY A 459 -30.87 9.76 -1.29
N GLU A 460 -31.13 9.85 -2.59
CA GLU A 460 -32.44 9.48 -3.13
C GLU A 460 -32.70 7.97 -2.95
N MET A 461 -33.90 7.64 -2.48
CA MET A 461 -34.31 6.27 -2.17
C MET A 461 -35.28 5.72 -3.21
N GLY A 462 -35.21 4.42 -3.46
CA GLY A 462 -36.14 3.70 -4.33
C GLY A 462 -36.01 4.05 -5.82
N VAL A 463 -34.80 4.41 -6.27
CA VAL A 463 -34.55 4.80 -7.65
C VAL A 463 -34.28 3.56 -8.50
N ALA A 464 -34.94 3.47 -9.66
CA ALA A 464 -34.72 2.36 -10.59
C ALA A 464 -33.32 2.45 -11.22
N ILE A 465 -32.60 1.34 -11.21
CA ILE A 465 -31.33 1.19 -11.94
C ILE A 465 -31.68 0.83 -13.39
N PRO A 466 -31.28 1.64 -14.38
CA PRO A 466 -31.60 1.40 -15.78
C PRO A 466 -30.77 0.25 -16.36
N ASP A 467 -31.44 -0.64 -17.09
CA ASP A 467 -30.84 -1.79 -17.79
C ASP A 467 -29.79 -1.33 -18.82
N GLY A 468 -28.56 -1.86 -18.72
CA GLY A 468 -27.43 -1.52 -19.60
C GLY A 468 -26.97 -0.06 -19.52
N ALA A 469 -27.27 0.66 -18.44
CA ALA A 469 -26.88 2.06 -18.25
C ALA A 469 -26.51 2.37 -16.79
N ALA A 470 -26.11 3.62 -16.53
CA ALA A 470 -25.78 4.09 -15.19
C ALA A 470 -26.89 4.96 -14.60
N LEU A 471 -27.19 4.71 -13.33
CA LEU A 471 -27.92 5.62 -12.46
C LEU A 471 -26.92 6.56 -11.77
N GLU A 472 -27.19 7.86 -11.76
CA GLU A 472 -26.54 8.83 -10.88
C GLU A 472 -27.55 9.33 -9.84
N SER A 473 -27.16 9.33 -8.57
CA SER A 473 -27.91 9.92 -7.45
C SER A 473 -26.99 10.88 -6.70
N THR A 474 -27.45 12.09 -6.37
CA THR A 474 -26.60 13.13 -5.76
C THR A 474 -27.14 13.57 -4.40
N ILE A 475 -26.23 13.68 -3.43
CA ILE A 475 -26.44 14.36 -2.14
C ILE A 475 -25.77 15.74 -2.22
N HIS A 476 -26.51 16.77 -1.84
CA HIS A 476 -26.00 18.14 -1.74
C HIS A 476 -25.70 18.48 -0.28
N VAL A 477 -24.41 18.57 0.08
CA VAL A 477 -23.99 18.95 1.43
C VAL A 477 -23.65 20.45 1.43
N THR A 478 -24.36 21.22 2.26
CA THR A 478 -24.21 22.69 2.31
C THR A 478 -23.33 23.17 3.47
N ASP A 479 -23.27 22.42 4.57
CA ASP A 479 -22.46 22.73 5.72
C ASP A 479 -21.10 22.03 5.60
N GLY A 480 -20.02 22.81 5.55
CA GLY A 480 -18.66 22.29 5.46
C GLY A 480 -18.16 21.62 6.74
N GLY A 481 -16.94 21.13 6.69
CA GLY A 481 -16.22 20.54 7.81
C GLY A 481 -15.29 19.42 7.35
N GLU A 482 -14.12 19.34 7.96
CA GLU A 482 -13.06 18.43 7.57
C GLU A 482 -13.44 16.99 7.93
N ILE A 483 -13.41 16.10 6.94
CA ILE A 483 -13.77 14.70 7.11
C ILE A 483 -12.69 13.99 7.93
N GLN A 484 -13.05 13.52 9.12
CA GLN A 484 -12.22 12.68 9.98
C GLN A 484 -12.47 11.18 9.73
N SER A 485 -13.69 10.84 9.30
CA SER A 485 -14.02 9.53 8.76
C SER A 485 -15.24 9.63 7.87
N LEU A 486 -15.28 8.84 6.80
CA LEU A 486 -16.41 8.80 5.88
C LEU A 486 -16.78 7.36 5.54
N GLN A 487 -18.07 7.05 5.70
CA GLN A 487 -18.64 5.79 5.27
C GLN A 487 -19.76 6.04 4.26
N ALA A 488 -19.81 5.21 3.22
CA ALA A 488 -20.93 5.13 2.31
C ALA A 488 -21.71 3.84 2.61
N GLU A 489 -22.95 3.96 3.04
CA GLU A 489 -23.84 2.82 3.21
C GLU A 489 -24.73 2.72 1.98
N VAL A 490 -24.75 1.57 1.31
CA VAL A 490 -25.48 1.36 0.06
C VAL A 490 -26.32 0.10 0.14
N GLU A 491 -27.60 0.24 -0.20
CA GLU A 491 -28.57 -0.84 -0.28
C GLU A 491 -29.21 -0.89 -1.68
N ILE A 492 -29.02 -2.01 -2.38
CA ILE A 492 -29.52 -2.25 -3.74
C ILE A 492 -30.20 -3.61 -3.78
N THR A 493 -31.35 -3.70 -4.44
CA THR A 493 -31.92 -4.97 -4.89
C THR A 493 -31.60 -5.16 -6.36
N HIS A 494 -30.89 -6.23 -6.72
CA HIS A 494 -30.59 -6.61 -8.10
C HIS A 494 -30.65 -8.13 -8.25
N SER A 495 -31.11 -8.62 -9.41
CA SER A 495 -31.16 -10.05 -9.70
C SER A 495 -29.76 -10.66 -9.83
N PHE A 496 -28.78 -9.86 -10.26
CA PHE A 496 -27.38 -10.24 -10.43
C PHE A 496 -26.46 -9.11 -9.93
N PRO A 497 -26.23 -8.95 -8.61
CA PRO A 497 -25.44 -7.83 -8.09
C PRO A 497 -23.95 -7.88 -8.47
N TYR A 498 -23.46 -9.02 -8.95
CA TYR A 498 -22.08 -9.17 -9.44
C TYR A 498 -21.78 -8.38 -10.72
N GLU A 499 -22.81 -7.93 -11.43
CA GLU A 499 -22.68 -7.16 -12.68
C GLU A 499 -22.64 -5.64 -12.43
N LEU A 500 -22.87 -5.21 -11.18
CA LEU A 500 -22.93 -3.81 -10.82
C LEU A 500 -21.55 -3.23 -10.51
N THR A 501 -21.29 -2.07 -11.10
CA THR A 501 -20.19 -1.19 -10.68
C THR A 501 -20.75 0.01 -9.93
N ILE A 502 -20.28 0.23 -8.70
CA ILE A 502 -20.68 1.33 -7.81
C ILE A 502 -19.48 2.25 -7.58
N ARG A 503 -19.68 3.54 -7.83
CA ARG A 503 -18.66 4.59 -7.67
C ARG A 503 -19.25 5.77 -6.89
N LEU A 504 -18.43 6.42 -6.08
CA LEU A 504 -18.78 7.65 -5.38
C LEU A 504 -17.85 8.76 -5.86
N ARG A 505 -18.41 9.90 -6.25
CA ARG A 505 -17.65 11.06 -6.73
C ARG A 505 -17.99 12.28 -5.89
N HIS A 506 -16.98 13.09 -5.55
CA HIS A 506 -17.17 14.41 -4.95
C HIS A 506 -17.00 15.53 -5.99
N GLU A 507 -17.52 16.73 -5.72
CA GLU A 507 -17.58 17.87 -6.64
C GLU A 507 -16.22 18.24 -7.28
N GLY A 508 -15.10 17.96 -6.61
CA GLY A 508 -13.74 18.11 -7.14
C GLY A 508 -13.39 17.17 -8.31
N GLY A 509 -14.26 16.25 -8.68
CA GLY A 509 -14.07 15.28 -9.78
C GLY A 509 -13.32 14.02 -9.37
N ARG A 510 -12.88 13.92 -8.12
CA ARG A 510 -12.27 12.71 -7.55
C ARG A 510 -13.33 11.63 -7.34
N GLU A 511 -13.04 10.43 -7.83
CA GLU A 511 -13.96 9.29 -7.83
C GLU A 511 -13.35 8.12 -7.06
N PHE A 512 -14.14 7.48 -6.20
CA PHE A 512 -13.79 6.33 -5.41
C PHE A 512 -14.66 5.14 -5.82
N VAL A 513 -14.02 4.04 -6.17
CA VAL A 513 -14.72 2.83 -6.63
C VAL A 513 -15.12 2.00 -5.40
N LEU A 514 -16.40 1.99 -5.07
CA LEU A 514 -16.92 1.24 -3.92
C LEU A 514 -17.01 -0.27 -4.23
N LEU A 515 -17.38 -0.60 -5.46
CA LEU A 515 -17.54 -1.99 -5.90
C LEU A 515 -17.44 -2.07 -7.43
N THR A 516 -16.72 -3.04 -7.97
CA THR A 516 -16.73 -3.32 -9.42
C THR A 516 -17.45 -4.62 -9.77
N GLU A 517 -17.39 -5.64 -8.90
CA GLU A 517 -18.08 -6.93 -9.03
C GLU A 517 -18.20 -7.58 -7.63
N ASP A 518 -19.39 -8.01 -7.20
CA ASP A 518 -19.59 -8.77 -5.96
C ASP A 518 -19.73 -10.27 -6.25
N SER A 519 -18.87 -11.15 -5.74
CA SER A 519 -19.00 -12.60 -5.98
C SER A 519 -20.11 -13.29 -5.17
N SER A 520 -21.02 -12.54 -4.56
CA SER A 520 -22.11 -13.08 -3.75
C SER A 520 -23.20 -13.70 -4.63
N SER A 521 -23.74 -14.84 -4.20
CA SER A 521 -24.94 -15.44 -4.81
C SER A 521 -26.24 -14.82 -4.26
N GLU A 522 -26.13 -13.69 -3.57
CA GLU A 522 -27.26 -13.04 -2.91
C GLU A 522 -28.02 -12.13 -3.89
N THR A 523 -29.29 -11.88 -3.61
CA THR A 523 -30.13 -11.00 -4.45
C THR A 523 -30.09 -9.59 -3.88
N GLY A 524 -29.05 -8.84 -4.22
CA GLY A 524 -28.84 -7.47 -3.80
C GLY A 524 -27.51 -7.22 -3.08
N ILE A 525 -27.29 -5.95 -2.72
CA ILE A 525 -26.11 -5.44 -2.01
C ILE A 525 -26.62 -4.70 -0.79
N SER A 526 -26.11 -5.02 0.39
CA SER A 526 -26.30 -4.21 1.60
C SER A 526 -24.94 -4.13 2.30
N ARG A 527 -24.23 -3.02 2.08
CA ARG A 527 -22.84 -2.86 2.53
C ARG A 527 -22.56 -1.45 3.01
N THR A 528 -21.66 -1.38 3.98
CA THR A 528 -21.00 -0.16 4.41
C THR A 528 -19.59 -0.19 3.85
N PHE A 529 -19.21 0.87 3.14
CA PHE A 529 -17.89 1.06 2.56
C PHE A 529 -17.19 2.16 3.34
N ASP A 530 -16.01 1.87 3.86
CA ASP A 530 -15.12 2.91 4.38
C ASP A 530 -14.48 3.64 3.18
N VAL A 531 -14.74 4.95 3.07
CA VAL A 531 -14.30 5.79 1.95
C VAL A 531 -13.18 6.70 2.43
N SER A 532 -12.13 6.11 3.00
CA SER A 532 -11.04 6.82 3.65
C SER A 532 -10.27 7.74 2.71
N GLY A 533 -10.37 7.55 1.40
CA GLY A 533 -9.72 8.41 0.40
C GLY A 533 -10.21 9.86 0.37
N PHE A 534 -11.26 10.21 1.13
CA PHE A 534 -11.72 11.60 1.32
C PHE A 534 -11.49 12.13 2.75
N VAL A 535 -10.76 11.43 3.60
CA VAL A 535 -10.35 11.98 4.91
C VAL A 535 -9.43 13.17 4.68
N GLY A 536 -9.63 14.26 5.41
CA GLY A 536 -8.95 15.54 5.23
C GLY A 536 -9.65 16.51 4.25
N ASP A 537 -10.56 16.03 3.41
CA ASP A 537 -11.36 16.91 2.55
C ASP A 537 -12.46 17.62 3.33
N ASP A 538 -12.96 18.73 2.78
CA ASP A 538 -14.21 19.33 3.20
C ASP A 538 -15.41 18.47 2.73
N ILE A 539 -16.33 18.15 3.65
CA ILE A 539 -17.56 17.41 3.32
C ILE A 539 -18.52 18.20 2.43
N ALA A 540 -18.42 19.54 2.38
CA ALA A 540 -19.29 20.38 1.57
C ALA A 540 -19.19 20.05 0.07
N GLY A 541 -20.31 20.21 -0.63
CA GLY A 541 -20.40 20.03 -2.07
C GLY A 541 -21.25 18.84 -2.49
N ASP A 542 -21.22 18.58 -3.80
CA ASP A 542 -22.01 17.54 -4.44
C ASP A 542 -21.32 16.18 -4.34
N TRP A 543 -22.03 15.21 -3.75
CA TRP A 543 -21.63 13.81 -3.70
C TRP A 543 -22.51 12.99 -4.63
N THR A 544 -21.95 12.45 -5.70
CA THR A 544 -22.68 11.64 -6.69
C THR A 544 -22.33 10.17 -6.55
N LEU A 545 -23.32 9.34 -6.21
CA LEU A 545 -23.25 7.89 -6.33
C LEU A 545 -23.63 7.48 -7.75
N THR A 546 -22.74 6.75 -8.43
CA THR A 546 -23.00 6.13 -9.72
C THR A 546 -23.16 4.62 -9.55
N VAL A 547 -24.29 4.07 -10.01
CA VAL A 547 -24.53 2.62 -10.06
C VAL A 547 -24.73 2.23 -11.53
N ALA A 548 -23.74 1.55 -12.10
CA ALA A 548 -23.76 1.10 -13.48
C ALA A 548 -24.10 -0.39 -13.57
N ASP A 549 -25.14 -0.71 -14.33
CA ASP A 549 -25.43 -2.08 -14.76
C ASP A 549 -24.85 -2.30 -16.16
N GLY A 550 -23.81 -3.14 -16.23
CA GLY A 550 -23.07 -3.41 -17.46
C GLY A 550 -23.69 -4.51 -18.34
N ALA A 551 -24.65 -5.26 -17.83
CA ALA A 551 -25.35 -6.32 -18.56
C ALA A 551 -26.72 -5.84 -19.05
N THR A 552 -27.30 -6.56 -20.01
CA THR A 552 -28.65 -6.25 -20.54
C THR A 552 -29.61 -7.39 -20.23
N GLY A 553 -30.81 -7.08 -19.78
CA GLY A 553 -31.90 -8.04 -19.59
C GLY A 553 -32.39 -8.19 -18.16
N ASP A 554 -31.83 -7.43 -17.22
CA ASP A 554 -32.18 -7.45 -15.80
C ASP A 554 -32.37 -6.03 -15.28
N THR A 555 -33.03 -5.90 -14.12
CA THR A 555 -33.33 -4.58 -13.53
C THR A 555 -33.12 -4.64 -12.04
N GLY A 556 -32.75 -3.52 -11.43
CA GLY A 556 -32.75 -3.38 -9.98
C GLY A 556 -33.20 -2.02 -9.50
N THR A 557 -33.08 -1.85 -8.19
CA THR A 557 -33.49 -0.66 -7.48
C THR A 557 -32.40 -0.30 -6.48
N LEU A 558 -31.93 0.94 -6.53
CA LEU A 558 -31.21 1.56 -5.43
C LEU A 558 -32.23 1.83 -4.32
N VAL A 559 -32.25 0.96 -3.32
CA VAL A 559 -33.22 1.03 -2.21
C VAL A 559 -32.90 2.24 -1.36
N SER A 560 -31.65 2.36 -0.92
CA SER A 560 -31.16 3.51 -0.19
C SER A 560 -29.65 3.66 -0.32
N TRP A 561 -29.16 4.88 -0.13
CA TRP A 561 -27.75 5.11 0.16
C TRP A 561 -27.58 6.35 1.03
N ARG A 562 -26.52 6.39 1.82
CA ARG A 562 -26.20 7.54 2.68
C ARG A 562 -24.70 7.67 2.89
N LEU A 563 -24.30 8.89 3.20
CA LEU A 563 -22.98 9.19 3.75
C LEU A 563 -23.08 9.35 5.26
N ARG A 564 -22.17 8.71 5.98
CA ARG A 564 -21.97 8.90 7.40
C ARG A 564 -20.57 9.45 7.61
N ALA A 565 -20.50 10.74 7.90
CA ALA A 565 -19.24 11.46 8.03
C ALA A 565 -19.03 11.84 9.49
N SER A 566 -17.88 11.51 10.07
CA SER A 566 -17.39 12.23 11.23
C SER A 566 -16.62 13.44 10.70
N THR A 567 -17.07 14.64 11.05
CA THR A 567 -16.45 15.88 10.55
C THR A 567 -16.11 16.80 11.70
N ARG A 568 -15.06 17.60 11.55
CA ARG A 568 -14.73 18.68 12.47
C ARG A 568 -15.08 20.03 11.87
#